data_AF-A0A527ZXL8-F1
#
_entry.id   AF-A0A527ZXL8-F1
#
_cell.length_a   1.000
_cell.length_b   1.000
_cell.length_c   1.000
_cell.angle_alpha   90.00
_cell.angle_beta   90.00
_cell.angle_gamma   90.00
#
_symmetry.space_group_name_H-M   'P 1'
#
loop_
_entity.id
_entity.type
_entity.pdbx_description
1 polymer ?
#
loop_
_entity_poly.entity_id
_entity_poly.type
_entity_poly.pdbx_seq_one_letter_code
_entity_poly.pdbx_strand_id
1 'polypeptide(L)'
;MVDLTGGSRGLLYVLETRALGLPWLNGLFPGSSAVAMETLGLENCADLAKAWVLIEPEGRYRLDHASVMASFGAGQADYAIAATFDRPVFSWDYPGARQFLFKPVRAATPAAQSCREARRQRP
;
A
#
# COMPACT_ATOMS: atom_id res chain seq x y z
N MET A 1 -2.24 -3.79 -7.27
CA MET A 1 -1.32 -3.69 -6.12
C MET A 1 -1.45 -2.31 -5.52
N VAL A 2 -1.48 -2.21 -4.19
CA VAL A 2 -1.37 -0.94 -3.46
C VAL A 2 0.10 -0.74 -3.13
N ASP A 3 0.73 0.28 -3.69
CA ASP A 3 2.13 0.63 -3.41
C ASP A 3 2.18 1.76 -2.39
N LEU A 4 2.66 1.43 -1.19
CA LEU A 4 2.85 2.35 -0.06
C LEU A 4 4.33 2.54 0.28
N THR A 5 5.23 2.28 -0.67
CA THR A 5 6.67 2.49 -0.47
C THR A 5 7.05 3.96 -0.32
N GLY A 6 6.22 4.89 -0.78
CA GLY A 6 6.49 6.33 -0.66
C GLY A 6 7.49 6.88 -1.68
N GLY A 7 8.55 6.14 -1.98
CA GLY A 7 9.67 6.63 -2.80
C GLY A 7 10.05 5.76 -3.99
N SER A 8 9.58 4.52 -4.02
CA SER A 8 10.25 3.44 -4.74
C SER A 8 9.36 2.87 -5.83
N ARG A 9 9.42 3.49 -7.02
CA ARG A 9 8.48 3.30 -8.13
C ARG A 9 8.62 2.01 -8.94
N GLY A 10 9.78 1.35 -8.88
CA GLY A 10 10.18 0.39 -9.91
C GLY A 10 9.44 -0.95 -9.87
N LEU A 11 9.13 -1.46 -8.68
CA LEU A 11 8.62 -2.83 -8.53
C LEU A 11 7.23 -3.03 -9.14
N LEU A 12 6.36 -2.01 -9.11
CA LEU A 12 5.05 -2.08 -9.76
C LEU A 12 5.15 -2.47 -11.25
N TYR A 13 6.13 -1.91 -11.95
CA TYR A 13 6.35 -2.12 -13.38
C TYR A 13 7.03 -3.46 -13.67
N VAL A 14 8.04 -3.83 -12.89
CA VAL A 14 8.74 -5.12 -13.04
C VAL A 14 7.80 -6.29 -12.82
N LEU A 15 6.86 -6.15 -11.88
CA LEU A 15 5.85 -7.17 -11.59
C LEU A 15 4.62 -7.11 -12.52
N GLU A 16 4.62 -6.20 -13.51
CA GLU A 16 3.52 -5.99 -14.46
C GLU A 16 2.15 -5.83 -13.79
N THR A 17 2.14 -5.16 -12.64
CA THR A 17 0.91 -5.01 -11.84
C THR A 17 0.19 -3.70 -12.15
N ARG A 18 -1.15 -3.72 -12.07
CA ARG A 18 -1.95 -2.49 -12.01
C ARG A 18 -1.76 -1.82 -10.64
N ALA A 19 -1.37 -0.54 -10.63
CA ALA A 19 -1.40 0.29 -9.43
C ALA A 19 -2.86 0.61 -9.04
N LEU A 20 -3.22 0.38 -7.79
CA LEU A 20 -4.51 0.81 -7.21
C LEU A 20 -4.32 2.16 -6.50
N GLY A 21 -5.23 3.10 -6.74
CA GLY A 21 -5.08 4.48 -6.31
C GLY A 21 -4.18 5.25 -7.28
N LEU A 22 -3.28 6.08 -6.76
CA LEU A 22 -2.29 6.74 -7.60
C LEU A 22 -1.07 5.84 -7.86
N PRO A 23 -0.49 5.88 -9.06
CA PRO A 23 0.85 5.35 -9.26
C PRO A 23 1.80 6.15 -8.36
N TRP A 24 2.52 5.44 -7.48
CA TRP A 24 3.51 6.02 -6.58
C TRP A 24 2.94 7.04 -5.57
N LEU A 25 2.22 6.52 -4.57
CA LEU A 25 1.77 7.31 -3.42
C LEU A 25 2.99 7.79 -2.61
N ASN A 26 3.32 9.08 -2.71
CA ASN A 26 4.52 9.66 -2.13
C ASN A 26 4.25 10.29 -0.75
N GLY A 27 4.99 9.88 0.28
CA GLY A 27 4.86 10.38 1.67
C GLY A 27 5.72 11.60 2.03
N LEU A 28 6.24 12.35 1.07
CA LEU A 28 7.13 13.50 1.30
C LEU A 28 6.42 14.72 1.92
N PHE A 29 5.10 14.84 1.74
CA PHE A 29 4.35 16.03 2.14
C PHE A 29 3.37 15.76 3.29
N PRO A 30 3.14 16.73 4.19
CA PRO A 30 2.05 16.66 5.15
C PRO A 30 0.72 16.37 4.44
N GLY A 31 -0.05 15.40 4.94
CA GLY A 31 -1.32 14.98 4.34
C GLY A 31 -1.22 13.93 3.23
N SER A 32 -0.03 13.47 2.85
CA SER A 32 0.13 12.42 1.83
C SER A 32 -0.66 11.13 2.14
N SER A 33 -0.73 10.71 3.41
CA SER A 33 -1.57 9.58 3.80
C SER A 33 -3.06 9.84 3.54
N ALA A 34 -3.54 11.06 3.74
CA ALA A 34 -4.93 11.42 3.44
C ALA A 34 -5.21 11.34 1.94
N VAL A 35 -4.30 11.83 1.09
CA VAL A 35 -4.41 11.69 -0.36
C VAL A 35 -4.41 10.21 -0.79
N ALA A 36 -3.56 9.39 -0.18
CA ALA A 36 -3.56 7.95 -0.41
C ALA A 36 -4.92 7.31 -0.05
N MET A 37 -5.47 7.66 1.10
CA MET A 37 -6.79 7.19 1.54
C MET A 37 -7.91 7.63 0.60
N GLU A 38 -7.90 8.88 0.11
CA GLU A 38 -8.91 9.38 -0.83
C GLU A 38 -8.83 8.67 -2.18
N THR A 39 -7.63 8.54 -2.74
CA THR A 39 -7.44 7.91 -4.06
C THR A 39 -7.76 6.42 -4.04
N LEU A 40 -7.39 5.70 -2.96
CA LEU A 40 -7.83 4.31 -2.76
C LEU A 40 -9.33 4.20 -2.48
N GLY A 41 -9.97 5.25 -1.97
CA GLY A 41 -11.42 5.33 -1.80
C GLY A 41 -12.18 5.25 -3.13
N LEU A 42 -11.56 5.68 -4.23
CA LEU A 42 -12.15 5.65 -5.59
C LEU A 42 -12.07 4.27 -6.27
N GLU A 43 -11.22 3.37 -5.78
CA GLU A 43 -11.03 2.04 -6.38
C GLU A 43 -12.24 1.12 -6.13
N ASN A 44 -12.32 0.01 -6.87
CA ASN A 44 -13.34 -1.01 -6.61
C ASN A 44 -12.96 -1.82 -5.35
N CYS A 45 -13.89 -1.99 -4.40
CA CYS A 45 -13.66 -2.83 -3.22
C CYS A 45 -13.33 -4.29 -3.58
N ALA A 46 -13.80 -4.81 -4.71
CA ALA A 46 -13.44 -6.15 -5.19
C ALA A 46 -11.97 -6.24 -5.63
N ASP A 47 -11.39 -5.15 -6.15
CA ASP A 47 -9.99 -5.07 -6.53
C ASP A 47 -9.11 -4.89 -5.28
N LEU A 48 -9.51 -3.99 -4.38
CA LEU A 48 -8.82 -3.78 -3.09
C LEU A 48 -8.80 -5.06 -2.24
N ALA A 49 -9.87 -5.85 -2.25
CA ALA A 49 -9.95 -7.12 -1.54
C ALA A 49 -8.93 -8.17 -2.00
N LYS A 50 -8.43 -8.05 -3.24
CA LYS A 50 -7.43 -8.95 -3.84
C LYS A 50 -6.06 -8.29 -3.93
N ALA A 51 -5.94 -7.05 -3.49
CA ALA A 51 -4.76 -6.25 -3.68
C ALA A 51 -3.61 -6.81 -2.85
N TRP A 52 -2.47 -6.96 -3.49
CA TRP A 52 -1.20 -7.09 -2.78
C TRP A 52 -0.77 -5.70 -2.31
N VAL A 53 -0.01 -5.66 -1.22
CA VAL A 53 0.49 -4.41 -0.64
C VAL A 53 2.01 -4.43 -0.64
N LEU A 54 2.62 -3.39 -1.20
CA LEU A 54 4.06 -3.20 -1.16
C LEU A 54 4.37 -2.06 -0.18
N ILE A 55 5.24 -2.31 0.81
CA ILE A 55 5.62 -1.29 1.80
C ILE A 55 7.14 -1.19 1.95
N GLU A 56 7.58 -0.03 2.43
CA GLU A 56 8.98 0.26 2.80
C GLU A 56 8.97 0.94 4.19
N PRO A 57 8.98 0.17 5.30
CA PRO A 57 8.72 0.68 6.65
C PRO A 57 9.78 1.65 7.17
N GLU A 58 11.02 1.47 6.74
CA GLU A 58 12.17 2.32 7.10
C GLU A 58 12.41 3.41 6.05
N GLY A 59 11.57 3.46 5.01
CA GLY A 59 11.70 4.40 3.90
C GLY A 59 11.50 5.84 4.36
N ARG A 60 12.36 6.75 3.88
CA ARG A 60 12.31 8.19 4.18
C ARG A 60 10.94 8.82 3.89
N TYR A 61 10.23 8.30 2.89
CA TYR A 61 8.94 8.82 2.43
C TYR A 61 7.77 7.92 2.81
N ARG A 62 7.89 7.12 3.88
CA ARG A 62 6.81 6.19 4.25
C ARG A 62 5.49 6.92 4.49
N LEU A 63 4.41 6.25 4.10
CA LEU A 63 3.07 6.62 4.50
C LEU A 63 2.74 5.99 5.85
N ASP A 64 1.66 6.46 6.47
CA ASP A 64 1.05 5.76 7.60
C ASP A 64 0.32 4.51 7.09
N HIS A 65 1.06 3.40 6.99
CA HIS A 65 0.54 2.14 6.46
C HIS A 65 -0.70 1.66 7.20
N ALA A 66 -0.73 1.78 8.53
CA ALA A 66 -1.84 1.32 9.34
C ALA A 66 -3.12 2.08 9.00
N SER A 67 -3.07 3.41 9.01
CA SER A 67 -4.23 4.25 8.66
C SER A 67 -4.66 4.05 7.21
N VAL A 68 -3.71 3.98 6.27
CA VAL A 68 -4.02 3.77 4.85
C VAL A 68 -4.69 2.42 4.60
N MET A 69 -4.19 1.33 5.21
CA MET A 69 -4.80 0.00 5.11
C MET A 69 -6.18 -0.05 5.75
N ALA A 70 -6.33 0.54 6.94
CA ALA A 70 -7.61 0.61 7.63
C ALA A 70 -8.67 1.36 6.80
N SER A 71 -8.25 2.34 6.02
CA SER A 71 -9.13 3.15 5.16
C SER A 71 -9.88 2.35 4.08
N PHE A 72 -9.42 1.13 3.76
CA PHE A 72 -10.12 0.17 2.89
C PHE A 72 -10.47 -1.13 3.62
N GLY A 73 -10.59 -1.10 4.94
CA GLY A 73 -11.06 -2.20 5.77
C GLY A 73 -10.07 -3.34 5.90
N ALA A 74 -8.77 -3.07 5.79
CA ALA A 74 -7.70 -4.06 5.93
C ALA A 74 -6.74 -3.69 7.07
N GLY A 75 -6.13 -4.70 7.69
CA GLY A 75 -5.06 -4.55 8.66
C GLY A 75 -3.87 -5.45 8.33
N GLN A 76 -2.74 -5.26 9.03
CA GLN A 76 -1.53 -6.07 8.78
C GLN A 76 -1.77 -7.58 8.92
N ALA A 77 -2.64 -8.00 9.84
CA ALA A 77 -3.00 -9.40 10.04
C ALA A 77 -3.75 -10.05 8.86
N ASP A 78 -4.30 -9.25 7.93
CA ASP A 78 -4.97 -9.76 6.73
C ASP A 78 -3.98 -10.18 5.63
N TYR A 79 -2.67 -10.04 5.88
CA TYR A 79 -1.61 -10.28 4.91
C TYR A 79 -0.49 -11.16 5.46
N ALA A 80 0.16 -11.88 4.54
CA ALA A 80 1.42 -12.56 4.79
C ALA A 80 2.52 -11.99 3.90
N ILE A 81 3.76 -11.99 4.41
CA ILE A 81 4.93 -11.63 3.60
C ILE A 81 5.09 -12.68 2.51
N ALA A 82 5.09 -12.24 1.25
CA ALA A 82 5.30 -13.07 0.09
C ALA A 82 6.72 -12.93 -0.47
N ALA A 83 7.30 -11.74 -0.36
CA ALA A 83 8.68 -11.47 -0.77
C ALA A 83 9.28 -10.27 -0.03
N THR A 84 10.60 -10.20 -0.08
CA THR A 84 11.40 -9.12 0.47
C THR A 84 12.41 -8.67 -0.59
N PHE A 85 12.58 -7.36 -0.73
CA PHE A 85 13.50 -6.76 -1.68
C PHE A 85 14.42 -5.79 -0.96
N ASP A 86 15.71 -5.92 -1.17
CA ASP A 86 16.67 -4.94 -0.70
C ASP A 86 16.85 -3.87 -1.80
N ARG A 87 16.68 -2.59 -1.44
CA ARG A 87 16.91 -1.50 -2.39
C ARG A 87 18.41 -1.35 -2.66
N PRO A 88 18.80 -1.13 -3.92
CA PRO A 88 20.15 -0.66 -4.21
C PRO A 88 20.38 0.69 -3.51
N VAL A 89 21.54 0.84 -2.87
CA VAL A 89 21.99 2.12 -2.32
C VAL A 89 22.45 2.98 -3.50
N PHE A 90 21.68 4.00 -3.86
CA PHE A 90 22.00 4.89 -4.98
C PHE A 90 22.88 6.09 -4.56
N SER A 91 22.97 6.40 -3.26
CA SER A 91 23.90 7.41 -2.72
C SER A 91 24.13 7.24 -1.22
N TRP A 92 25.20 7.85 -0.70
CA TRP A 92 25.63 7.76 0.70
C TRP A 92 24.59 8.28 1.71
N ASP A 93 23.69 9.18 1.29
CA ASP A 93 22.67 9.80 2.15
C ASP A 93 21.33 9.03 2.19
N TYR A 94 21.23 7.90 1.48
CA TYR A 94 20.04 7.07 1.44
C TYR A 94 20.42 5.62 1.76
N PRO A 95 20.50 5.25 3.06
CA PRO A 95 20.67 3.85 3.41
C PRO A 95 19.56 3.05 2.74
N GLY A 96 19.92 1.90 2.17
CA GLY A 96 18.96 1.03 1.49
C GLY A 96 17.84 0.68 2.47
N ALA A 97 16.60 0.98 2.09
CA ALA A 97 15.43 0.58 2.84
C ALA A 97 14.90 -0.74 2.29
N ARG A 98 14.50 -1.64 3.18
CA ARG A 98 13.94 -2.93 2.81
C ARG A 98 12.48 -2.78 2.43
N GLN A 99 12.11 -3.40 1.32
CA GLN A 99 10.74 -3.44 0.84
C GLN A 99 10.14 -4.82 1.10
N PHE A 100 8.87 -4.83 1.46
CA PHE A 100 8.13 -6.04 1.78
C PHE A 100 6.88 -6.09 0.91
N LEU A 101 6.74 -7.18 0.18
CA LEU A 101 5.56 -7.46 -0.61
C LEU A 101 4.66 -8.43 0.17
N PHE A 102 3.46 -7.95 0.45
CA PHE A 102 2.44 -8.62 1.22
C PHE A 102 1.35 -9.16 0.29
N LYS A 103 1.04 -10.44 0.43
CA LYS A 103 -0.07 -11.10 -0.25
C LYS A 103 -1.27 -11.18 0.71
N PRO A 104 -2.49 -10.88 0.25
CA PRO A 104 -3.68 -11.04 1.07
C PRO A 104 -3.91 -12.52 1.41
N VAL A 105 -4.20 -12.81 2.67
CA VAL A 105 -4.56 -14.16 3.15
C VAL A 105 -6.04 -14.27 3.52
N ARG A 106 -6.70 -13.15 3.77
CA ARG A 106 -8.15 -13.09 3.98
C ARG A 106 -8.89 -13.39 2.67
N ALA A 107 -10.00 -14.12 2.75
CA ALA A 107 -10.85 -14.38 1.59
C ALA A 107 -11.40 -13.07 0.99
N ALA A 108 -11.49 -13.01 -0.34
CA ALA A 108 -11.83 -11.78 -1.05
C ALA A 108 -13.25 -11.26 -0.74
N THR A 109 -14.24 -12.15 -0.55
CA THR A 109 -15.62 -11.75 -0.26
C THR A 109 -15.76 -10.97 1.06
N PRO A 110 -15.31 -11.49 2.23
CA PRO A 110 -15.35 -10.71 3.47
C PRO A 110 -14.46 -9.47 3.39
N ALA A 111 -13.31 -9.53 2.71
CA ALA A 111 -12.45 -8.35 2.55
C ALA A 111 -13.14 -7.21 1.78
N ALA A 112 -13.87 -7.54 0.70
CA ALA A 112 -14.63 -6.56 -0.08
C ALA A 112 -15.79 -5.98 0.72
N GLN A 113 -16.37 -6.74 1.65
CA GLN A 113 -17.42 -6.28 2.55
C GLN A 113 -16.85 -5.30 3.59
N SER A 114 -15.72 -5.62 4.23
CA SER A 114 -15.04 -4.71 5.17
C SER A 114 -14.63 -3.39 4.49
N CYS A 115 -14.20 -3.43 3.23
CA CYS A 115 -13.93 -2.21 2.45
C CYS A 115 -15.19 -1.34 2.29
N ARG A 116 -16.34 -1.93 1.97
CA ARG A 116 -17.61 -1.20 1.85
C ARG A 116 -18.06 -0.60 3.17
N GLU A 117 -17.87 -1.33 4.27
CA GLU A 117 -18.19 -0.86 5.62
C GLU A 117 -17.28 0.30 6.03
N ALA A 118 -15.97 0.20 5.80
CA ALA A 118 -15.02 1.28 6.06
C ALA A 118 -15.39 2.57 5.32
N ARG A 119 -15.87 2.47 4.07
CA ARG A 119 -16.34 3.63 3.30
C ARG A 119 -17.59 4.27 3.87
N ARG A 120 -18.52 3.49 4.43
CA ARG A 120 -19.75 4.02 5.05
C ARG A 120 -19.47 4.79 6.34
N GLN A 121 -18.34 4.52 6.98
CA GLN A 121 -17.92 5.16 8.22
C GLN A 121 -17.06 6.41 7.98
N ARG A 122 -16.69 6.72 6.73
CA ARG A 122 -16.01 7.98 6.42
C ARG A 122 -17.03 9.14 6.53
N PRO A 123 -16.66 10.23 7.24
CA PRO A 123 -17.48 11.44 7.31
C PRO A 123 -17.59 12.16 5.96
#